data_AF-A0A2V8WIU0-F1
#
_entry.id   AF-A0A2V8WIU0-F1
#
_cell.length_a   1.000
_cell.length_b   1.000
_cell.length_c   1.000
_cell.angle_alpha   90.00
_cell.angle_beta   90.00
_cell.angle_gamma   90.00
#
_symmetry.space_group_name_H-M   'P 1'
#
loop_
_entity.id
_entity.type
_entity.pdbx_description
1 polymer ?
#
loop_
_entity_poly.entity_id
_entity_poly.type
_entity_poly.pdbx_seq_one_letter_code
_entity_poly.pdbx_strand_id
1 'polypeptide(L)'
;MLQKLLDETLVKHKEVVIMAMHVTPPGKTENVIITSNIVRIGKKADEDDTRVIETGKPNLEVNKKGDHFEVKLVMQDQPGKTIDSIGMVFTYEKSKEAEFQKKAEMVRDEMKQKTPTIAKLFESTD
;
A
#
# COMPACT_ATOMS: atom_id res chain seq x y z
N MET A 1 2.93 -9.87 12.01
CA MET A 1 3.47 -10.27 10.69
C MET A 1 3.48 -9.14 9.65
N LEU A 2 2.37 -8.43 9.41
CA LEU A 2 2.28 -7.43 8.33
C LEU A 2 3.25 -6.25 8.48
N GLN A 3 3.44 -5.72 9.70
CA GLN A 3 4.41 -4.65 9.95
C GLN A 3 5.84 -5.07 9.57
N LYS A 4 6.26 -6.29 9.97
CA LYS A 4 7.57 -6.83 9.61
C LYS A 4 7.76 -6.91 8.09
N LEU A 5 6.74 -7.34 7.35
CA LEU A 5 6.78 -7.40 5.89
C LEU A 5 6.93 -5.98 5.28
N LEU A 6 6.21 -4.99 5.80
CA LEU A 6 6.35 -3.60 5.38
C LEU A 6 7.76 -3.07 5.67
N ASP A 7 8.30 -3.33 6.86
CA ASP A 7 9.63 -2.88 7.27
C ASP A 7 10.72 -3.51 6.38
N GLU A 8 10.66 -4.83 6.14
CA GLU A 8 11.58 -5.53 5.23
C GLU A 8 11.51 -4.97 3.80
N THR A 9 10.30 -4.61 3.36
CA THR A 9 10.07 -4.05 2.03
C THR A 9 10.69 -2.66 1.92
N LEU A 10 10.54 -1.80 2.93
CA LEU A 10 11.17 -0.48 2.97
C LEU A 10 12.70 -0.54 3.06
N VAL A 11 13.25 -1.55 3.73
CA VAL A 11 14.70 -1.79 3.75
C VAL A 11 15.23 -2.13 2.35
N LYS A 12 14.46 -2.90 1.58
CA LYS A 12 14.81 -3.31 0.21
C LYS A 12 14.60 -2.20 -0.82
N HIS A 13 13.55 -1.39 -0.66
CA HIS A 13 13.10 -0.36 -1.60
C HIS A 13 13.20 1.03 -0.98
N LYS A 14 14.44 1.52 -0.83
CA LYS A 14 14.76 2.78 -0.13
C LYS A 14 14.23 4.04 -0.82
N GLU A 15 13.84 3.92 -2.09
CA GLU A 15 13.18 4.99 -2.83
C GLU A 15 11.74 5.26 -2.35
N VAL A 16 11.12 4.28 -1.68
CA VAL A 16 9.79 4.45 -1.07
C VAL A 16 9.99 5.09 0.29
N VAL A 17 9.59 6.36 0.42
CA VAL A 17 9.77 7.13 1.66
C VAL A 17 8.62 6.94 2.64
N ILE A 18 7.41 6.66 2.13
CA ILE A 18 6.25 6.32 2.94
C ILE A 18 5.55 5.14 2.31
N MET A 19 5.15 4.19 3.13
CA MET A 19 4.26 3.09 2.75
C MET A 19 3.14 2.98 3.78
N ALA A 20 1.92 2.77 3.29
CA ALA A 20 0.76 2.48 4.12
C ALA A 20 -0.15 1.49 3.41
N MET A 21 -0.78 0.61 4.18
CA MET A 21 -1.78 -0.33 3.67
C MET A 21 -3.04 -0.21 4.50
N HIS A 22 -4.15 0.05 3.82
CA HIS A 22 -5.46 -0.12 4.40
C HIS A 22 -5.86 -1.60 4.31
N VAL A 23 -6.62 -2.08 5.27
CA VAL A 23 -7.30 -3.39 5.21
C VAL A 23 -8.63 -3.25 5.94
N THR A 24 -9.68 -3.93 5.46
CA THR A 24 -10.86 -4.23 6.28
C THR A 24 -10.59 -5.48 7.13
N PRO A 25 -10.39 -5.38 8.47
CA PRO A 25 -10.09 -6.54 9.29
C PRO A 25 -11.25 -7.56 9.31
N PRO A 26 -10.97 -8.87 9.48
CA PRO A 26 -12.01 -9.88 9.63
C PRO A 26 -13.04 -9.50 10.71
N GLY A 27 -14.33 -9.56 10.36
CA GLY A 27 -15.42 -9.22 11.28
C GLY A 27 -15.63 -7.70 11.49
N LYS A 28 -14.94 -6.85 10.75
CA LYS A 28 -15.14 -5.40 10.72
C LYS A 28 -15.70 -4.97 9.37
N THR A 29 -16.33 -3.80 9.35
CA THR A 29 -16.82 -3.14 8.13
C THR A 29 -15.94 -1.97 7.72
N GLU A 30 -15.17 -1.43 8.67
CA GLU A 30 -14.32 -0.27 8.43
C GLU A 30 -12.99 -0.68 7.79
N ASN A 31 -12.66 0.02 6.73
CA ASN A 31 -11.41 -0.07 6.00
C ASN A 31 -10.42 0.93 6.59
N VAL A 32 -9.34 0.45 7.23
CA VAL A 32 -8.44 1.30 8.02
C VAL A 32 -6.97 0.97 7.76
N ILE A 33 -6.08 1.94 7.94
CA ILE A 33 -4.63 1.69 7.92
C ILE A 33 -4.28 0.74 9.05
N ILE A 34 -3.75 -0.43 8.72
CA ILE A 34 -3.30 -1.42 9.71
C ILE A 34 -1.77 -1.51 9.80
N THR A 35 -1.05 -0.98 8.81
CA THR A 35 0.41 -0.88 8.84
C THR A 35 0.87 0.36 8.07
N SER A 36 1.91 1.00 8.59
CA SER A 36 2.59 2.11 7.93
C SER A 36 3.94 2.38 8.62
N ASN A 37 4.86 3.04 7.92
CA ASN A 37 6.07 3.60 8.53
C ASN A 37 5.87 5.03 9.07
N ILE A 38 4.65 5.56 9.03
CA ILE A 38 4.27 6.84 9.66
C ILE A 38 3.09 6.64 10.61
N VAL A 39 2.89 7.59 11.53
CA VAL A 39 1.83 7.52 12.54
C VAL A 39 0.46 7.84 11.91
N ARG A 40 -0.18 6.81 11.33
CA ARG A 40 -1.55 6.89 10.77
C ARG A 40 -2.41 5.65 11.00
N ILE A 41 -1.97 4.71 11.85
CA ILE A 41 -2.71 3.48 12.14
C ILE A 41 -4.14 3.82 12.61
N GLY A 42 -5.14 3.15 12.04
CA GLY A 42 -6.56 3.37 12.33
C GLY A 42 -7.24 4.48 11.52
N LYS A 43 -6.49 5.24 10.69
CA LYS A 43 -7.11 6.18 9.74
C LYS A 43 -7.97 5.39 8.76
N LYS A 44 -9.22 5.83 8.56
CA LYS A 44 -10.12 5.26 7.55
C LYS A 44 -9.61 5.54 6.14
N ALA A 45 -9.82 4.58 5.24
CA ALA A 45 -9.64 4.80 3.81
C ALA A 45 -10.46 5.99 3.34
N ASP A 46 -9.87 6.75 2.43
CA ASP A 46 -10.52 7.88 1.78
C ASP A 46 -11.12 7.48 0.41
N GLU A 47 -11.72 8.44 -0.28
CA GLU A 47 -12.38 8.22 -1.57
C GLU A 47 -11.40 7.70 -2.64
N ASP A 48 -10.13 8.07 -2.56
CA ASP A 48 -9.11 7.61 -3.52
C ASP A 48 -8.78 6.14 -3.30
N ASP A 49 -8.65 5.71 -2.03
CA ASP A 49 -8.44 4.31 -1.68
C ASP A 49 -9.61 3.45 -2.18
N THR A 50 -10.84 3.92 -1.95
CA THR A 50 -12.06 3.24 -2.37
C THR A 50 -12.13 3.14 -3.90
N ARG A 51 -11.87 4.23 -4.63
CA ARG A 51 -11.86 4.26 -6.10
C ARG A 51 -10.83 3.29 -6.69
N VAL A 52 -9.65 3.19 -6.10
CA VAL A 52 -8.61 2.26 -6.54
C VAL A 52 -9.11 0.82 -6.44
N ILE A 53 -9.72 0.45 -5.31
CA ILE A 53 -10.27 -0.90 -5.07
C ILE A 53 -11.40 -1.22 -6.05
N GLU A 54 -12.35 -0.31 -6.24
CA GLU A 54 -13.52 -0.53 -7.10
C GLU A 54 -13.17 -0.59 -8.58
N THR A 55 -12.25 0.25 -9.04
CA THR A 55 -11.94 0.38 -10.47
C THR A 55 -10.77 -0.48 -10.93
N GLY A 56 -9.92 -0.92 -9.99
CA GLY A 56 -8.64 -1.57 -10.31
C GLY A 56 -7.59 -0.62 -10.90
N LYS A 57 -7.90 0.68 -11.03
CA LYS A 57 -7.00 1.67 -11.65
C LYS A 57 -6.12 2.33 -10.59
N PRO A 58 -4.81 2.51 -10.85
CA PRO A 58 -3.93 3.28 -9.97
C PRO A 58 -4.43 4.71 -9.75
N ASN A 59 -4.21 5.24 -8.55
CA ASN A 59 -4.25 6.69 -8.29
C ASN A 59 -2.82 7.23 -8.24
N LEU A 60 -2.56 8.29 -8.99
CA LEU A 60 -1.24 8.91 -9.12
C LEU A 60 -1.39 10.39 -8.82
N GLU A 61 -0.71 10.88 -7.79
CA GLU A 61 -0.87 12.27 -7.35
C GLU A 61 0.44 12.88 -6.88
N VAL A 62 0.70 14.11 -7.31
CA VAL A 62 1.72 14.96 -6.69
C VAL A 62 1.07 15.67 -5.51
N ASN A 63 1.66 15.58 -4.33
CA ASN A 63 1.09 16.22 -3.14
C ASN A 63 0.99 17.75 -3.30
N LYS A 64 0.20 18.40 -2.44
CA LYS A 64 -0.02 19.86 -2.48
C LYS A 64 1.27 20.69 -2.44
N LYS A 65 2.33 20.18 -1.80
CA LYS A 65 3.62 20.87 -1.68
C LYS A 65 4.49 20.71 -2.93
N GLY A 66 4.18 19.76 -3.81
CA GLY A 66 4.95 19.50 -5.02
C GLY A 66 6.27 18.76 -4.77
N ASP A 67 6.44 18.12 -3.61
CA ASP A 67 7.70 17.46 -3.22
C ASP A 67 7.58 15.94 -3.07
N HIS A 68 6.36 15.40 -3.15
CA HIS A 68 6.11 13.97 -3.09
C HIS A 68 5.15 13.52 -4.18
N PHE A 69 5.39 12.32 -4.69
CA PHE A 69 4.52 11.62 -5.63
C PHE A 69 3.97 10.37 -4.96
N GLU A 70 2.66 10.31 -4.81
CA GLU A 70 1.93 9.19 -4.24
C GLU A 70 1.39 8.29 -5.35
N VAL A 71 1.66 7.00 -5.20
CA VAL A 71 1.11 5.94 -6.04
C VAL A 71 0.27 5.04 -5.14
N LYS A 72 -1.04 4.99 -5.39
CA LYS A 72 -1.94 4.03 -4.76
C LYS A 72 -2.31 2.94 -5.76
N LEU A 73 -2.12 1.68 -5.36
CA LEU A 73 -2.40 0.49 -6.17
C LEU A 73 -3.33 -0.46 -5.44
N VAL A 74 -4.08 -1.27 -6.19
CA VAL A 74 -4.80 -2.42 -5.61
C VAL A 74 -3.78 -3.44 -5.09
N MET A 75 -3.97 -3.86 -3.85
CA MET A 75 -3.24 -4.93 -3.19
C MET A 75 -4.06 -6.22 -3.19
N GLN A 76 -3.41 -7.30 -3.62
CA GLN A 76 -4.00 -8.64 -3.67
C GLN A 76 -3.17 -9.60 -2.82
N ASP A 77 -3.81 -10.66 -2.31
CA ASP A 77 -3.08 -11.81 -1.79
C ASP A 77 -2.53 -12.66 -2.93
N GLN A 78 -1.71 -13.65 -2.59
CA GLN A 78 -1.06 -14.55 -3.52
C GLN A 78 -2.06 -15.29 -4.44
N PRO A 79 -3.23 -15.77 -3.97
CA PRO A 79 -4.31 -16.28 -4.82
C PRO A 79 -4.91 -15.27 -5.81
N GLY A 80 -4.69 -13.97 -5.60
CA GLY A 80 -5.22 -12.89 -6.46
C GLY A 80 -6.51 -12.27 -5.94
N LYS A 81 -6.94 -12.58 -4.71
CA LYS A 81 -8.07 -11.90 -4.10
C LYS A 81 -7.65 -10.49 -3.72
N THR A 82 -8.43 -9.49 -4.14
CA THR A 82 -8.27 -8.12 -3.67
C THR A 82 -8.44 -8.08 -2.15
N ILE A 83 -7.38 -7.65 -1.47
CA ILE A 83 -7.39 -7.40 -0.04
C ILE A 83 -7.81 -5.95 0.18
N ASP A 84 -7.15 -5.02 -0.53
CA ASP A 84 -7.32 -3.58 -0.34
C ASP A 84 -6.50 -2.75 -1.36
N SER A 85 -6.06 -1.55 -0.95
CA SER A 85 -5.12 -0.63 -1.55
C SER A 85 -3.81 -0.55 -0.75
N ILE A 86 -2.71 -0.28 -1.45
CA ILE A 86 -1.41 0.06 -0.89
C ILE A 86 -0.97 1.42 -1.43
N GLY A 87 -0.66 2.36 -0.53
CA GLY A 87 -0.10 3.66 -0.85
C GLY A 87 1.41 3.66 -0.67
N MET A 88 2.12 4.12 -1.69
CA MET A 88 3.57 4.31 -1.67
C MET A 88 3.89 5.73 -2.11
N VAL A 89 4.79 6.38 -1.38
CA VAL A 89 5.21 7.75 -1.65
C VAL A 89 6.68 7.76 -2.01
N PHE A 90 7.02 8.52 -3.04
CA PHE A 90 8.37 8.78 -3.51
C PHE A 90 8.67 10.27 -3.38
N THR A 91 9.94 10.64 -3.19
CA THR A 91 10.37 12.03 -3.39
C THR A 91 10.13 12.41 -4.85
N TYR A 92 9.37 13.49 -5.09
CA TYR A 92 8.95 13.83 -6.43
C TYR A 92 10.10 14.42 -7.26
N GLU A 93 10.27 13.85 -8.44
CA GLU A 93 11.09 14.39 -9.51
C GLU A 93 10.24 14.44 -10.77
N LYS A 94 10.17 15.62 -11.39
CA LYS A 94 9.35 15.85 -12.58
C LYS A 94 9.77 14.91 -13.71
N SER A 95 8.78 14.39 -14.45
CA SER A 95 8.98 13.47 -15.58
C SER A 95 9.42 12.05 -15.21
N LYS A 96 9.39 11.68 -13.92
CA LYS A 96 9.62 10.30 -13.44
C LYS A 96 8.35 9.57 -12.98
N GLU A 97 7.17 10.14 -13.20
CA GLU A 97 5.89 9.60 -12.72
C GLU A 97 5.67 8.15 -13.17
N ALA A 98 5.95 7.85 -14.44
CA ALA A 98 5.84 6.50 -14.99
C ALA A 98 6.86 5.52 -14.38
N GLU A 99 8.06 5.99 -14.04
CA GLU A 99 9.08 5.19 -13.37
C GLU A 99 8.65 4.85 -11.94
N PHE A 100 8.13 5.84 -11.20
CA PHE A 100 7.61 5.63 -9.84
C PHE A 100 6.42 4.69 -9.82
N GLN A 101 5.49 4.81 -10.78
CA GLN A 101 4.40 3.86 -10.92
C GLN A 101 4.92 2.44 -11.15
N LYS A 102 5.86 2.24 -12.09
CA LYS A 102 6.43 0.92 -12.38
C LYS A 102 7.13 0.32 -11.17
N LYS A 103 7.88 1.14 -10.41
CA LYS A 103 8.53 0.70 -9.16
C LYS A 103 7.48 0.30 -8.12
N ALA A 104 6.45 1.10 -7.92
CA ALA A 104 5.35 0.78 -7.03
C ALA A 104 4.67 -0.55 -7.42
N GLU A 105 4.42 -0.79 -8.71
CA GLU A 105 3.86 -2.05 -9.20
C GLU A 105 4.76 -3.25 -8.87
N MET A 106 6.08 -3.11 -9.09
CA MET A 106 7.05 -4.14 -8.71
C MET A 106 7.03 -4.42 -7.20
N VAL A 107 7.02 -3.39 -6.36
CA VAL A 107 6.96 -3.53 -4.89
C VAL A 107 5.66 -4.21 -4.46
N ARG A 108 4.51 -3.80 -5.04
CA ARG A 108 3.20 -4.41 -4.78
C ARG A 108 3.19 -5.89 -5.17
N ASP A 109 3.78 -6.24 -6.30
CA ASP A 109 3.85 -7.63 -6.76
C ASP A 109 4.74 -8.49 -5.84
N GLU A 110 5.85 -7.96 -5.35
CA GLU A 110 6.69 -8.64 -4.35
C GLU A 110 5.94 -8.85 -3.02
N MET A 111 5.20 -7.84 -2.55
CA MET A 111 4.35 -7.90 -1.37
C MET A 111 3.26 -8.97 -1.54
N LYS A 112 2.63 -9.05 -2.72
CA LYS A 112 1.61 -10.04 -3.06
C LYS A 112 2.15 -11.46 -2.91
N GLN A 113 3.36 -11.73 -3.42
CA GLN A 113 3.98 -13.06 -3.30
C GLN A 113 4.26 -13.47 -1.85
N LYS A 114 4.47 -12.50 -0.96
CA LYS A 114 4.71 -12.72 0.48
C LYS A 114 3.43 -12.64 1.32
N THR A 115 2.27 -12.45 0.70
CA THR A 115 0.97 -12.30 1.37
C THR A 115 0.06 -13.48 0.99
N PRO A 116 0.05 -14.59 1.74
CA PRO A 116 -0.66 -15.79 1.31
C PRO A 116 -2.18 -15.60 1.33
N THR A 117 -2.73 -15.01 2.40
CA THR A 117 -4.14 -14.65 2.54
C THR A 117 -4.28 -13.47 3.50
N ILE A 118 -5.39 -12.72 3.40
CA ILE A 118 -5.74 -11.69 4.38
C ILE A 118 -5.77 -12.23 5.82
N ALA A 119 -6.32 -13.43 6.05
CA ALA A 119 -6.43 -14.01 7.39
C ALA A 119 -5.06 -14.19 8.05
N LYS A 120 -4.07 -14.69 7.29
CA LYS A 120 -2.71 -14.87 7.80
C LYS A 120 -2.06 -13.53 8.18
N LEU A 121 -2.42 -12.41 7.55
CA LEU A 121 -1.90 -11.09 7.93
C LEU A 121 -2.29 -10.69 9.37
N PHE A 122 -3.41 -11.20 9.87
CA PHE A 122 -3.94 -10.95 11.21
C PHE A 122 -3.59 -12.04 12.24
N GLU A 123 -3.00 -13.15 11.81
CA GLU A 123 -2.48 -14.16 12.74
C GLU A 123 -1.26 -13.56 13.46
N SER A 124 -1.35 -13.49 14.79
CA SER A 124 -0.20 -13.14 15.62
C SER A 124 0.85 -14.24 15.45
N THR A 125 2.08 -13.83 15.19
CA THR A 125 3.22 -14.74 15.28
C THR A 125 3.63 -14.71 16.74
N ASP A 126 3.02 -15.59 17.53
CA ASP A 126 3.50 -15.93 18.88
C ASP A 126 4.89 -16.56 18.82
#